data_AF-A0A183A4L0-F1
#
_entry.id   AF-A0A183A4L0-F1
#
_cell.length_a   1.000
_cell.length_b   1.000
_cell.length_c   1.000
_cell.angle_alpha   90.00
_cell.angle_beta   90.00
_cell.angle_gamma   90.00
#
_symmetry.space_group_name_H-M   'P 1'
#
loop_
_entity.id
_entity.type
_entity.pdbx_description
1 polymer ?
#
loop_
_entity_poly.entity_id
_entity_poly.type
_entity_poly.pdbx_seq_one_letter_code
_entity_poly.pdbx_strand_id
1 'polypeptide(L)'
;MKGEIKQPAELEVGNATASDKLANGFPNEGDAQKDVDQLTLEDIREQIRYIEKAVATKELNYISRVVRSIVPLRRKLNHNVLRGLVQGYFPNPSPQKTYFMEFLPEAMDTDCSVSPFRPRSGKANTPLLPEVEVYLHLLLLIFLIDEHHYDEVSRS
;
A
#
# COMPACT_ATOMS: atom_id res chain seq x y z
N MET A 1 -11.92 -0.30 79.61
CA MET A 1 -13.28 0.22 79.34
C MET A 1 -13.34 0.59 77.87
N LYS A 2 -14.20 -0.10 77.08
CA LYS A 2 -14.89 0.34 75.84
C LYS A 2 -14.00 1.07 74.79
N GLY A 3 -13.65 0.52 73.63
CA GLY A 3 -14.44 -0.20 72.65
C GLY A 3 -14.87 0.77 71.55
N GLU A 4 -14.33 0.64 70.33
CA GLU A 4 -14.98 1.06 69.09
C GLU A 4 -14.30 0.44 67.87
N ILE A 5 -15.14 -0.07 66.98
CA ILE A 5 -14.88 -0.90 65.80
C ILE A 5 -14.86 0.01 64.58
N LYS A 6 -13.92 -0.18 63.65
CA LYS A 6 -14.14 0.24 62.25
C LYS A 6 -13.50 -0.76 61.27
N GLN A 7 -14.36 -1.19 60.35
CA GLN A 7 -14.22 -2.22 59.33
C GLN A 7 -13.10 -1.91 58.30
N PRO A 8 -12.51 -2.94 57.65
CA PRO A 8 -11.82 -2.78 56.38
C PRO A 8 -12.81 -2.92 55.21
N ALA A 9 -12.83 -1.93 54.31
CA ALA A 9 -13.62 -1.98 53.08
C ALA A 9 -12.81 -2.64 51.95
N GLU A 10 -13.35 -3.77 51.50
CA GLU A 10 -13.38 -4.35 50.15
C GLU A 10 -12.44 -3.75 49.09
N LEU A 11 -11.43 -4.53 48.69
CA LEU A 11 -10.85 -4.45 47.35
C LEU A 11 -11.41 -5.62 46.54
N GLU A 12 -12.25 -5.23 45.58
CA GLU A 12 -13.03 -6.05 44.67
C GLU A 12 -12.15 -7.01 43.84
N VAL A 13 -12.40 -8.31 43.98
CA VAL A 13 -11.85 -9.35 43.12
C VAL A 13 -12.63 -9.31 41.80
N GLY A 14 -12.15 -8.50 40.86
CA GLY A 14 -12.62 -8.47 39.48
C GLY A 14 -12.24 -9.77 38.76
N ASN A 15 -13.22 -10.64 38.62
CA ASN A 15 -13.18 -11.94 37.95
C ASN A 15 -12.62 -11.81 36.51
N ALA A 16 -11.43 -12.36 36.28
CA ALA A 16 -10.86 -12.53 34.95
C ALA A 16 -11.71 -13.54 34.17
N THR A 17 -12.72 -13.03 33.47
CA THR A 17 -13.53 -13.83 32.55
C THR A 17 -12.70 -14.05 31.29
N ALA A 18 -11.85 -15.08 31.33
CA ALA A 18 -11.32 -15.74 30.14
C ALA A 18 -12.49 -16.46 29.48
N SER A 19 -13.29 -15.72 28.74
CA SER A 19 -14.31 -16.30 27.87
C SER A 19 -14.32 -15.52 26.56
N ASP A 20 -13.81 -16.22 25.55
CA ASP A 20 -14.37 -16.23 24.21
C ASP A 20 -14.15 -14.98 23.34
N LYS A 21 -12.99 -14.96 22.68
CA LYS A 21 -12.82 -14.32 21.38
C LYS A 21 -12.35 -15.34 20.35
N LEU A 22 -13.14 -16.40 20.19
CA LEU A 22 -13.12 -17.29 19.02
C LEU A 22 -14.48 -17.20 18.32
N ALA A 23 -14.87 -16.02 17.84
CA ALA A 23 -16.02 -15.88 16.94
C ALA A 23 -15.95 -14.56 16.16
N ASN A 24 -15.28 -14.58 15.02
CA ASN A 24 -15.81 -14.04 13.75
C ASN A 24 -14.81 -14.33 12.63
N GLY A 25 -14.81 -15.60 12.20
CA GLY A 25 -14.12 -16.07 11.01
C GLY A 25 -14.93 -15.79 9.75
N PHE A 26 -15.12 -14.51 9.44
CA PHE A 26 -15.37 -14.09 8.06
C PHE A 26 -14.23 -13.11 7.72
N PRO A 27 -13.38 -13.41 6.72
CA PRO A 27 -12.46 -12.40 6.23
C PRO A 27 -13.33 -11.23 5.77
N ASN A 28 -13.19 -10.09 6.44
CA ASN A 28 -13.83 -8.87 5.99
C ASN A 28 -13.28 -8.61 4.58
N GLU A 29 -14.12 -8.39 3.56
CA GLU A 29 -13.65 -8.24 2.17
C GLU A 29 -12.58 -7.14 2.05
N GLY A 30 -12.66 -6.11 2.90
CA GLY A 30 -11.64 -5.08 3.02
C GLY A 30 -10.28 -5.55 3.53
N ASP A 31 -10.21 -6.60 4.35
CA ASP A 31 -8.94 -7.20 4.80
C ASP A 31 -8.28 -8.01 3.68
N ALA A 32 -9.07 -8.80 2.95
CA ALA A 32 -8.57 -9.54 1.79
C ALA A 32 -8.05 -8.58 0.70
N GLN A 33 -8.75 -7.47 0.45
CA GLN A 33 -8.30 -6.46 -0.51
C GLN A 33 -7.01 -5.76 -0.07
N LYS A 34 -6.86 -5.46 1.22
CA LYS A 34 -5.61 -4.91 1.79
C LYS A 34 -4.43 -5.85 1.62
N ASP A 35 -4.64 -7.16 1.79
CA ASP A 35 -3.60 -8.16 1.58
C ASP A 35 -3.17 -8.24 0.10
N VAL A 36 -4.13 -8.14 -0.82
CA VAL A 36 -3.85 -8.06 -2.27
C VAL A 36 -3.07 -6.79 -2.62
N ASP A 37 -3.48 -5.64 -2.09
CA ASP A 37 -2.80 -4.36 -2.32
C ASP A 37 -1.35 -4.40 -1.79
N GLN A 38 -1.13 -4.97 -0.59
CA GLN A 38 0.21 -5.15 -0.03
C GLN A 38 1.10 -6.09 -0.86
N LEU A 39 0.54 -7.22 -1.31
CA LEU A 39 1.28 -8.15 -2.17
C LEU A 39 1.67 -7.48 -3.49
N THR A 40 0.77 -6.68 -4.05
CA THR A 40 1.00 -5.92 -5.28
C THR A 40 2.10 -4.87 -5.10
N LEU A 41 2.15 -4.19 -3.96
CA LEU A 41 3.20 -3.24 -3.63
C LEU A 41 4.59 -3.91 -3.53
N GLU A 42 4.68 -5.09 -2.92
CA GLU A 42 5.95 -5.84 -2.83
C GLU A 42 6.37 -6.41 -4.20
N ASP A 43 5.43 -6.87 -5.03
CA ASP A 43 5.69 -7.29 -6.41
C ASP A 43 6.33 -6.13 -7.22
N ILE A 44 5.76 -4.93 -7.12
CA ILE A 44 6.26 -3.73 -7.81
C ILE A 44 7.63 -3.31 -7.28
N ARG A 45 7.85 -3.44 -5.97
CA ARG A 45 9.14 -3.14 -5.36
C ARG A 45 10.25 -4.05 -5.88
N GLU A 46 9.98 -5.34 -6.05
CA GLU A 46 10.93 -6.28 -6.62
C GLU A 46 11.17 -6.01 -8.12
N GLN A 47 10.15 -5.57 -8.86
CA GLN A 47 10.31 -5.10 -10.26
C GLN A 47 11.24 -3.89 -10.34
N ILE A 48 11.08 -2.91 -9.45
CA ILE A 48 11.98 -1.74 -9.38
C ILE A 48 13.41 -2.16 -9.06
N ARG A 49 13.60 -3.15 -8.18
CA ARG A 49 14.93 -3.73 -7.92
C ARG A 49 15.55 -4.36 -9.17
N TYR A 50 14.76 -5.02 -10.01
CA TYR A 50 15.25 -5.53 -11.30
C TYR A 50 15.64 -4.40 -12.26
N ILE A 51 14.90 -3.29 -12.28
CA ILE A 51 15.26 -2.10 -13.07
C ILE A 51 16.60 -1.53 -12.57
N GLU A 52 16.75 -1.29 -11.27
CA GLU A 52 17.99 -0.81 -10.68
C GLU A 52 19.18 -1.73 -11.02
N LYS A 53 18.97 -3.06 -10.91
CA LYS A 53 19.98 -4.05 -11.26
C LYS A 53 20.31 -4.03 -12.76
N ALA A 54 19.31 -3.90 -13.63
CA ALA A 54 19.52 -3.79 -15.07
C ALA A 54 20.36 -2.56 -15.43
N VAL A 55 20.10 -1.42 -14.79
CA VAL A 55 20.85 -0.18 -15.00
C VAL A 55 22.29 -0.33 -14.53
N ALA A 56 22.51 -1.01 -13.40
CA ALA A 56 23.84 -1.25 -12.82
C ALA A 56 24.66 -2.27 -13.62
N THR A 57 24.08 -3.41 -14.00
CA THR A 57 24.80 -4.51 -14.68
C THR A 57 24.78 -4.42 -16.20
N LYS A 58 23.91 -3.56 -16.77
CA LYS A 58 23.65 -3.46 -18.22
C LYS A 58 23.14 -4.75 -18.85
N GLU A 59 22.43 -5.58 -18.07
CA GLU A 59 21.83 -6.82 -18.56
C GLU A 59 20.34 -6.66 -18.87
N LEU A 60 19.97 -6.82 -20.15
CA LEU A 60 18.58 -6.69 -20.62
C LEU A 60 17.63 -7.76 -20.09
N ASN A 61 18.16 -8.86 -19.56
CA ASN A 61 17.37 -9.97 -19.02
C ASN A 61 16.45 -9.52 -17.87
N TYR A 62 16.91 -8.60 -17.02
CA TYR A 62 16.12 -8.06 -15.92
C TYR A 62 14.95 -7.21 -16.43
N ILE A 63 15.17 -6.35 -17.43
CA ILE A 63 14.11 -5.55 -18.04
C ILE A 63 13.07 -6.44 -18.72
N SER A 64 13.49 -7.48 -19.45
CA SER A 64 12.56 -8.42 -20.09
C SER A 64 11.64 -9.10 -19.07
N ARG A 65 12.13 -9.38 -17.85
CA ARG A 65 11.32 -9.92 -16.76
C ARG A 65 10.29 -8.91 -16.27
N VAL A 66 10.69 -7.65 -16.07
CA VAL A 66 9.78 -6.56 -15.65
C VAL A 66 8.67 -6.35 -16.67
N VAL A 67 9.00 -6.30 -17.97
CA VAL A 67 8.00 -6.13 -19.05
C VAL A 67 6.98 -7.26 -19.04
N ARG A 68 7.42 -8.51 -18.84
CA ARG A 68 6.51 -9.67 -18.76
C ARG A 68 5.60 -9.62 -17.52
N SER A 69 6.04 -9.02 -16.41
CA SER A 69 5.21 -8.87 -15.22
C SER A 69 4.19 -7.73 -15.30
N ILE A 70 4.27 -6.83 -16.28
CA ILE A 70 3.30 -5.74 -16.45
C ILE A 70 1.90 -6.28 -16.77
N VAL A 71 1.80 -7.28 -17.64
CA VAL A 71 0.51 -7.86 -18.07
C VAL A 71 -0.34 -8.38 -16.90
N PRO A 72 0.19 -9.23 -16.00
CA PRO A 72 -0.59 -9.66 -14.84
C PRO A 72 -0.78 -8.54 -13.80
N LEU A 73 0.11 -7.56 -13.73
CA LEU A 73 0.02 -6.44 -12.80
C LEU A 73 -1.15 -5.50 -13.14
N ARG A 74 -1.44 -5.31 -14.43
CA ARG A 74 -2.53 -4.46 -14.92
C ARG A 74 -3.87 -4.71 -14.19
N ARG A 75 -4.21 -5.97 -13.93
CA ARG A 75 -5.46 -6.37 -13.25
C ARG A 75 -5.46 -6.16 -11.73
N LYS A 76 -4.31 -5.86 -11.14
CA LYS A 76 -4.11 -5.68 -9.70
C LYS A 76 -3.86 -4.21 -9.32
N LEU A 77 -3.73 -3.31 -10.31
CA LEU A 77 -3.49 -1.90 -10.06
C LEU A 77 -4.77 -1.24 -9.55
N ASN A 78 -4.68 -0.62 -8.38
CA ASN A 78 -5.76 0.10 -7.72
C ASN A 78 -5.27 1.49 -7.30
N HIS A 79 -6.20 2.43 -7.07
CA HIS A 79 -5.88 3.76 -6.54
C HIS A 79 -5.05 3.70 -5.25
N ASN A 80 -5.35 2.76 -4.35
CA ASN A 80 -4.61 2.56 -3.08
C ASN A 80 -3.14 2.21 -3.32
N VAL A 81 -2.89 1.26 -4.24
CA VAL A 81 -1.54 0.81 -4.59
C VAL A 81 -0.75 1.97 -5.20
N LEU A 82 -1.33 2.68 -6.17
CA LEU A 82 -0.66 3.81 -6.82
C LEU A 82 -0.36 4.95 -5.84
N ARG A 83 -1.28 5.28 -4.93
CA ARG A 83 -1.03 6.24 -3.85
C ARG A 83 0.10 5.79 -2.93
N GLY A 84 0.11 4.51 -2.54
CA GLY A 84 1.17 3.93 -1.72
C GLY A 84 2.55 4.03 -2.40
N LEU A 85 2.64 3.73 -3.69
CA LEU A 85 3.87 3.87 -4.47
C LEU A 85 4.33 5.32 -4.53
N VAL A 86 3.43 6.24 -4.84
CA VAL A 86 3.78 7.67 -4.99
C VAL A 86 4.28 8.25 -3.67
N GLN A 87 3.61 7.92 -2.56
CA GLN A 87 4.02 8.34 -1.22
C GLN A 87 5.35 7.71 -0.78
N GLY A 88 5.63 6.49 -1.22
CA GLY A 88 6.84 5.76 -0.87
C GLY A 88 8.08 6.21 -1.66
N TYR A 89 7.93 6.39 -2.98
CA TYR A 89 9.06 6.65 -3.88
C TYR A 89 9.37 8.14 -4.03
N PHE A 90 8.36 9.01 -4.15
CA PHE A 90 8.62 10.43 -4.38
C PHE A 90 8.78 11.20 -3.06
N PRO A 91 9.87 11.99 -2.91
CA PRO A 91 10.07 12.83 -1.74
C PRO A 91 9.04 13.97 -1.70
N ASN A 92 8.90 14.62 -0.54
CA ASN A 92 8.05 15.78 -0.39
C ASN A 92 8.92 17.02 -0.08
N PRO A 93 8.83 18.13 -0.83
CA PRO A 93 8.00 18.35 -2.01
C PRO A 93 8.58 17.73 -3.30
N SER A 94 7.71 17.26 -4.20
CA SER A 94 8.08 16.79 -5.54
C SER A 94 6.98 17.18 -6.55
N PRO A 95 7.34 17.80 -7.69
CA PRO A 95 6.35 18.13 -8.72
C PRO A 95 5.75 16.87 -9.36
N GLN A 96 6.52 15.78 -9.47
CA GLN A 96 6.01 14.49 -9.92
C GLN A 96 4.93 13.98 -8.98
N LYS A 97 5.17 14.07 -7.67
CA LYS A 97 4.15 13.67 -6.69
C LYS A 97 2.85 14.45 -6.88
N THR A 98 2.93 15.77 -7.09
CA THR A 98 1.75 16.60 -7.38
C THR A 98 1.05 16.13 -8.66
N TYR A 99 1.80 15.91 -9.75
CA TYR A 99 1.26 15.40 -11.00
C TYR A 99 0.50 14.08 -10.81
N PHE A 100 1.06 13.08 -10.13
CA PHE A 100 0.36 11.82 -9.88
C PHE A 100 -0.91 12.01 -9.05
N MET A 101 -0.89 12.92 -8.07
CA MET A 101 -2.05 13.17 -7.22
C MET A 101 -3.21 13.84 -7.97
N GLU A 102 -2.94 14.57 -9.07
CA GLU A 102 -4.00 15.14 -9.93
C GLU A 102 -4.85 14.06 -10.62
N PHE A 103 -4.25 12.92 -10.96
CA PHE A 103 -4.93 11.82 -11.66
C PHE A 103 -5.48 10.74 -10.73
N LEU A 104 -5.13 10.79 -9.44
CA LEU A 104 -5.57 9.82 -8.44
C LEU A 104 -6.63 10.49 -7.56
N PRO A 105 -7.94 10.44 -7.91
CA PRO A 105 -8.99 11.04 -7.11
C PRO A 105 -8.90 10.60 -5.65
N GLU A 106 -9.38 11.46 -4.75
CA GLU A 106 -9.39 11.18 -3.32
C GLU A 106 -10.20 9.90 -3.08
N ALA A 107 -9.52 8.82 -2.70
CA ALA A 107 -10.17 7.59 -2.31
C ALA A 107 -11.14 7.96 -1.18
N MET A 108 -12.45 7.92 -1.47
CA MET A 108 -13.48 8.29 -0.51
C MET A 108 -13.21 7.58 0.81
N ASP A 109 -13.27 8.34 1.89
CA ASP A 109 -13.03 7.99 3.29
C ASP A 109 -13.06 6.48 3.57
N THR A 110 -11.93 5.85 3.30
CA THR A 110 -11.59 4.60 3.96
C THR A 110 -10.35 4.94 4.73
N ASP A 111 -10.34 4.64 6.03
CA ASP A 111 -9.19 4.67 6.94
C ASP A 111 -8.10 3.70 6.44
N CYS A 112 -7.70 3.83 5.19
CA CYS A 112 -6.63 3.13 4.54
C CYS A 112 -5.37 3.93 4.85
N SER A 113 -5.01 3.91 6.14
CA SER A 113 -3.61 4.04 6.52
C SER A 113 -2.90 2.83 5.89
N VAL A 114 -2.62 2.91 4.58
CA VAL A 114 -1.66 2.02 3.94
C VAL A 114 -0.42 2.16 4.80
N SER A 115 -0.11 1.11 5.56
CA SER A 115 1.10 1.06 6.38
C SER A 115 2.23 1.61 5.52
N PRO A 116 3.05 2.56 6.02
CA PRO A 116 3.84 3.42 5.14
C PRO A 116 4.74 2.55 4.26
N PHE A 117 4.30 2.33 3.03
CA PHE A 117 5.03 1.54 2.05
C PHE A 117 6.29 2.33 1.80
N ARG A 118 7.39 1.81 2.33
CA ARG A 118 8.68 2.48 2.28
C ARG A 118 9.59 1.66 1.37
N PRO A 119 9.87 2.15 0.16
CA PRO A 119 10.92 1.59 -0.65
C PRO A 119 12.20 1.51 0.17
N ARG A 120 12.82 0.32 0.20
CA ARG A 120 14.05 0.10 0.97
C ARG A 120 15.29 0.72 0.30
N SER A 121 15.11 1.36 -0.86
CA SER A 121 16.16 2.03 -1.61
C SER A 121 16.33 3.48 -1.14
N GLY A 122 17.38 3.72 -0.36
CA GLY A 122 18.02 5.03 -0.29
C GLY A 122 17.36 6.09 0.61
N LYS A 123 18.18 7.02 1.07
CA LYS A 123 17.78 8.12 1.97
C LYS A 123 16.67 8.95 1.29
N ALA A 124 15.69 9.40 2.07
CA ALA A 124 14.49 10.14 1.61
C ALA A 124 14.72 11.40 0.75
N ASN A 125 15.98 11.77 0.47
CA ASN A 125 16.38 12.91 -0.36
C ASN A 125 17.25 12.52 -1.56
N THR A 126 17.34 11.23 -1.90
CA THR A 126 18.10 10.81 -3.09
C THR A 126 17.16 10.85 -4.30
N PRO A 127 17.53 11.52 -5.40
CA PRO A 127 16.69 11.51 -6.60
C PRO A 127 16.54 10.07 -7.11
N LEU A 128 15.32 9.70 -7.48
CA LEU A 128 15.03 8.44 -8.15
C LEU A 128 15.81 8.35 -9.47
N LEU A 129 16.12 7.12 -9.88
CA LEU A 129 16.62 6.88 -11.23
C LEU A 129 15.53 7.26 -12.25
N PRO A 130 15.89 7.90 -13.37
CA PRO A 130 14.92 8.27 -14.39
C PRO A 130 14.21 7.03 -14.97
N GLU A 131 14.86 5.87 -15.02
CA GLU A 131 14.24 4.62 -15.45
C GLU A 131 13.12 4.15 -14.50
N VAL A 132 13.30 4.36 -13.19
CA VAL A 132 12.27 4.03 -12.19
C VAL A 132 11.12 5.03 -12.27
N GLU A 133 11.42 6.31 -12.49
CA GLU A 133 10.41 7.35 -12.69
C GLU A 133 9.54 7.05 -13.92
N VAL A 134 10.15 6.72 -15.06
CA VAL A 134 9.41 6.34 -16.28
C VAL A 134 8.56 5.09 -16.04
N TYR A 135 9.07 4.11 -15.28
CA TYR A 135 8.30 2.92 -14.94
C TYR A 135 7.05 3.25 -14.12
N LEU A 136 7.16 4.10 -13.10
CA LEU A 136 6.00 4.53 -12.31
C LEU A 136 4.97 5.30 -13.15
N HIS A 137 5.42 6.16 -14.07
CA HIS A 137 4.51 6.85 -15.00
C HIS A 137 3.82 5.87 -15.96
N LEU A 138 4.52 4.83 -16.41
CA LEU A 138 3.93 3.78 -17.24
C LEU A 138 2.83 3.03 -16.49
N LEU A 139 3.03 2.71 -15.21
CA LEU A 139 2.00 2.07 -14.39
C LEU A 139 0.76 2.96 -14.23
N LEU A 140 0.95 4.26 -13.97
CA LEU A 140 -0.15 5.22 -13.93
C LEU A 140 -0.89 5.28 -15.26
N LEU A 141 -0.16 5.36 -16.37
CA LEU A 141 -0.77 5.43 -17.70
C LEU A 141 -1.59 4.18 -18.01
N ILE A 142 -1.07 2.99 -17.72
CA ILE A 142 -1.80 1.74 -17.91
C ILE A 142 -3.09 1.74 -17.08
N PHE A 143 -3.01 2.16 -15.82
CA PHE A 143 -4.16 2.28 -14.94
C PHE A 143 -5.22 3.25 -15.51
N LEU A 144 -4.82 4.42 -15.99
CA LEU A 144 -5.74 5.40 -16.59
C LEU A 144 -6.38 4.88 -17.89
N ILE A 145 -5.61 4.17 -18.72
CA ILE A 145 -6.16 3.51 -19.91
C ILE A 145 -7.22 2.51 -19.49
N ASP A 146 -7.00 1.71 -18.46
CA ASP A 146 -8.01 0.79 -17.96
C ASP A 146 -9.27 1.50 -17.47
N GLU A 147 -9.12 2.52 -16.62
CA GLU A 147 -10.24 3.33 -16.11
C GLU A 147 -11.09 3.94 -17.25
N HIS A 148 -10.45 4.58 -18.23
CA HIS A 148 -11.16 5.22 -19.34
C HIS A 148 -11.79 4.23 -20.33
N HIS A 149 -11.29 2.99 -20.41
CA HIS A 149 -11.96 1.94 -21.17
C HIS A 149 -13.27 1.49 -20.51
N TYR A 150 -13.43 1.64 -19.18
CA TYR A 150 -14.72 1.37 -18.52
C TYR A 150 -15.76 2.47 -18.81
N ASP A 151 -15.35 3.73 -18.96
CA ASP A 151 -16.24 4.82 -19.36
C ASP A 151 -16.83 4.61 -20.77
N GLU A 152 -16.05 4.04 -21.70
CA GLU A 152 -16.54 3.73 -23.05
C GLU A 152 -17.48 2.53 -23.09
N VAL A 153 -17.20 1.47 -22.33
CA VAL A 153 -18.03 0.25 -22.30
C VAL A 153 -19.33 0.44 -21.52
N SER A 154 -19.34 1.27 -20.49
CA SER A 154 -20.55 1.55 -19.69
C SER A 154 -21.60 2.41 -20.43
N ARG A 155 -21.29 2.92 -21.62
CA ARG A 155 -22.19 3.71 -22.48
C ARG A 155 -22.83 2.94 -23.65
N SER A 156 -22.56 1.64 -23.82
CA SER A 156 -23.18 0.81 -24.87
C SER A 156 -24.25 -0.11 -24.30
#